data_AF-A0A961D4U5-F1
#
_entry.id   AF-A0A961D4U5-F1
#
_cell.length_a   1.000
_cell.length_b   1.000
_cell.length_c   1.000
_cell.angle_alpha   90.00
_cell.angle_beta   90.00
_cell.angle_gamma   90.00
#
_symmetry.space_group_name_H-M   'P 1'
#
loop_
_entity.id
_entity.type
_entity.pdbx_description
1 polymer ?
#
loop_
_entity_poly.entity_id
_entity_poly.type
_entity_poly.pdbx_seq_one_letter_code
_entity_poly.pdbx_strand_id
1 'polypeptide(L)'
;MTAATTSSHRVLGFPNPVNEKAARVVAAGATAMALSVALLGWGWMLIPLTYGFIARVLTGPTLSPLGRFAVDLAAPRLGSPRFTAGPPKRFAQGIGVVFSVSASLLWLAGAPTAARVVAGAL
;
A
#
# COMPACT_ATOMS: atom_id res chain seq x y z
N MET A 1 -1.33 7.22 -44.76
CA MET A 1 -0.30 7.24 -43.69
C MET A 1 -0.96 6.78 -42.39
N THR A 2 -0.80 5.51 -42.05
CA THR A 2 -1.35 4.85 -40.85
C THR A 2 -0.48 5.21 -39.65
N ALA A 3 -1.01 6.03 -38.73
CA ALA A 3 -0.34 6.31 -37.47
C ALA A 3 -0.41 5.07 -36.57
N ALA A 4 0.74 4.47 -36.28
CA ALA A 4 0.86 3.42 -35.28
C ALA A 4 0.66 4.04 -33.88
N THR A 5 -0.43 3.66 -33.20
CA THR A 5 -0.67 4.06 -31.81
C THR A 5 0.25 3.23 -30.91
N THR A 6 1.40 3.79 -30.51
CA THR A 6 2.30 3.15 -29.54
C THR A 6 1.61 3.08 -28.18
N SER A 7 0.96 1.96 -27.86
CA SER A 7 0.43 1.67 -26.53
C SER A 7 1.58 1.52 -25.53
N SER A 8 1.94 2.61 -24.87
CA SER A 8 2.93 2.59 -23.80
C SER A 8 2.26 2.00 -22.55
N HIS A 9 2.57 0.74 -22.23
CA HIS A 9 2.19 0.10 -20.96
C HIS A 9 2.85 0.86 -19.79
N ARG A 10 2.22 1.92 -19.32
CA ARG A 10 2.76 2.76 -18.25
C ARG A 10 2.48 2.09 -16.90
N VAL A 11 3.43 1.29 -16.42
CA VAL A 11 3.36 0.63 -15.11
C VAL A 11 3.46 1.65 -13.96
N LEU A 12 4.15 2.77 -14.20
CA LEU A 12 4.26 3.88 -13.27
C LEU A 12 3.11 4.87 -13.44
N GLY A 13 2.48 5.24 -12.33
CA GLY A 13 1.33 6.12 -12.29
C GLY A 13 0.35 5.66 -11.21
N PHE A 14 -0.24 6.63 -10.49
CA PHE A 14 -1.27 6.32 -9.52
C PHE A 14 -2.65 6.46 -10.19
N PRO A 15 -3.53 5.46 -10.06
CA PRO A 15 -4.84 5.50 -10.69
C PRO A 15 -5.69 6.66 -10.17
N ASN A 16 -6.43 7.30 -11.07
CA ASN A 16 -7.44 8.29 -10.73
C ASN A 16 -8.59 8.19 -11.74
N PRO A 17 -9.84 7.90 -11.31
CA PRO A 17 -10.28 7.69 -9.93
C PRO A 17 -9.89 6.31 -9.35
N VAL A 18 -10.12 6.11 -8.04
CA VAL A 18 -9.86 4.84 -7.34
C VAL A 18 -11.11 4.30 -6.63
N ASN A 19 -11.24 2.98 -6.56
CA ASN A 19 -12.32 2.32 -5.82
C ASN A 19 -12.08 2.39 -4.31
N GLU A 20 -12.98 3.03 -3.59
CA GLU A 20 -12.93 3.20 -2.13
C GLU A 20 -12.96 1.85 -1.39
N LYS A 21 -13.74 0.88 -1.87
CA LYS A 21 -13.84 -0.44 -1.23
C LYS A 21 -12.53 -1.20 -1.30
N ALA A 22 -11.86 -1.18 -2.45
CA ALA A 22 -10.53 -1.75 -2.61
C ALA A 22 -9.52 -1.04 -1.70
N ALA A 23 -9.58 0.30 -1.64
CA ALA A 23 -8.69 1.07 -0.77
C ALA A 23 -8.86 0.71 0.72
N ARG A 24 -10.10 0.45 1.18
CA ARG A 24 -10.38 0.01 2.56
C ARG A 24 -9.82 -1.37 2.88
N VAL A 25 -9.92 -2.33 1.95
CA VAL A 25 -9.32 -3.67 2.11
C VAL A 25 -7.80 -3.56 2.20
N VAL A 26 -7.20 -2.75 1.32
CA VAL A 26 -5.77 -2.47 1.33
C VAL A 26 -5.33 -1.83 2.66
N ALA A 27 -6.10 -0.88 3.19
CA ALA A 27 -5.84 -0.27 4.48
C ALA A 27 -5.91 -1.31 5.60
N ALA A 28 -6.96 -2.12 5.65
CA ALA A 28 -7.12 -3.17 6.66
C ALA A 28 -5.95 -4.18 6.65
N GLY A 29 -5.50 -4.62 5.47
CA GLY A 29 -4.35 -5.51 5.36
C GLY A 29 -3.04 -4.86 5.81
N ALA A 30 -2.81 -3.60 5.48
CA ALA A 30 -1.64 -2.86 5.94
C ALA A 30 -1.65 -2.67 7.47
N THR A 31 -2.80 -2.30 8.05
CA THR A 31 -2.98 -2.18 9.50
C THR A 31 -2.77 -3.52 10.20
N ALA A 32 -3.26 -4.64 9.65
CA ALA A 32 -3.02 -5.97 10.22
C ALA A 32 -1.53 -6.33 10.26
N MET A 33 -0.78 -6.03 9.20
CA MET A 33 0.68 -6.22 9.16
C MET A 33 1.38 -5.30 10.18
N ALA A 34 0.99 -4.03 10.25
CA ALA A 34 1.52 -3.06 11.21
C ALA A 34 1.30 -3.51 12.66
N LEU A 35 0.08 -3.96 13.00
CA LEU A 35 -0.25 -4.52 14.31
C LEU A 35 0.53 -5.79 14.62
N SER A 36 0.81 -6.64 13.62
CA SER A 36 1.65 -7.83 13.81
C SER A 36 3.08 -7.44 14.22
N VAL A 37 3.63 -6.36 13.64
CA VAL A 37 4.91 -5.80 14.09
C VAL A 37 4.76 -5.21 15.50
N ALA A 38 3.80 -4.32 15.71
CA ALA A 38 3.65 -3.56 16.94
C ALA A 38 3.38 -4.44 18.17
N LEU A 39 2.46 -5.41 18.07
CA LEU A 39 1.98 -6.22 19.18
C LEU A 39 2.79 -7.52 19.34
N LEU A 40 3.08 -8.21 18.24
CA LEU A 40 3.72 -9.53 18.28
C LEU A 40 5.24 -9.46 18.10
N GLY A 41 5.78 -8.30 17.72
CA GLY A 41 7.21 -8.14 17.43
C GLY A 41 7.65 -8.86 16.16
N TRP A 42 6.73 -9.18 15.25
CA TRP A 42 7.04 -9.89 14.00
C TRP A 42 7.70 -8.98 12.98
N GLY A 43 8.96 -8.59 13.21
CA GLY A 43 9.69 -7.64 12.37
C GLY A 43 9.79 -8.02 10.90
N TRP A 44 9.68 -9.31 10.55
CA TRP A 44 9.65 -9.76 9.15
C TRP A 44 8.48 -9.17 8.36
N MET A 45 7.38 -8.77 9.03
CA MET A 45 6.25 -8.09 8.40
C MET A 45 6.56 -6.68 7.89
N LEU A 46 7.66 -6.07 8.35
CA LEU A 46 8.13 -4.79 7.81
C LEU A 46 8.50 -4.91 6.33
N ILE A 47 8.96 -6.07 5.86
CA ILE A 47 9.31 -6.29 4.45
C ILE A 47 8.08 -6.12 3.54
N PRO A 48 7.02 -6.95 3.64
CA PRO A 48 5.84 -6.81 2.78
C PRO A 48 5.07 -5.50 3.04
N LEU A 49 5.07 -4.98 4.26
CA LEU A 49 4.41 -3.72 4.60
C LEU A 49 5.05 -2.53 3.89
N THR A 50 6.37 -2.35 4.04
CA THR A 50 7.13 -1.27 3.43
C THR A 50 7.12 -1.37 1.91
N TYR A 51 7.38 -2.58 1.37
CA TYR A 51 7.27 -2.84 -0.06
C TYR A 51 5.88 -2.47 -0.58
N GLY A 52 4.83 -2.91 0.13
CA GLY A 52 3.46 -2.64 -0.26
C GLY A 52 3.14 -1.16 -0.35
N PHE A 53 3.57 -0.33 0.61
CA PHE A 53 3.38 1.12 0.54
C PHE A 53 4.12 1.76 -0.65
N ILE A 54 5.40 1.41 -0.84
CA ILE A 54 6.22 1.93 -1.95
C ILE A 54 5.59 1.58 -3.30
N ALA A 55 5.27 0.30 -3.50
CA ALA A 55 4.65 -0.18 -4.73
C ALA A 55 3.34 0.56 -5.05
N ARG A 56 2.50 0.79 -4.02
CA ARG A 56 1.21 1.48 -4.19
C ARG A 56 1.36 2.97 -4.47
N VAL A 57 2.31 3.67 -3.84
CA VAL A 57 2.58 5.09 -4.14
C VAL A 57 3.02 5.30 -5.58
N LEU A 58 3.79 4.35 -6.13
CA LEU A 58 4.34 4.44 -7.48
C LEU A 58 3.37 3.96 -8.57
N THR A 59 2.57 2.93 -8.29
CA THR A 59 1.81 2.20 -9.33
C THR A 59 0.34 1.95 -9.00
N GLY A 60 -0.12 2.36 -7.81
CA GLY A 60 -1.41 1.95 -7.27
C GLY A 60 -1.47 0.43 -7.03
N PRO A 61 -2.56 -0.27 -7.40
CA PRO A 61 -2.73 -1.68 -7.08
C PRO A 61 -1.83 -2.61 -7.91
N THR A 62 -1.30 -2.16 -9.06
CA THR A 62 -0.70 -3.02 -10.10
C THR A 62 0.46 -3.87 -9.61
N LEU A 63 1.43 -3.29 -8.90
CA LEU A 63 2.60 -4.03 -8.38
C LEU A 63 2.43 -4.53 -6.95
N SER A 64 1.33 -4.19 -6.28
CA SER A 64 1.10 -4.62 -4.90
C SER A 64 0.29 -5.90 -4.87
N PRO A 65 0.82 -7.04 -4.33
CA PRO A 65 0.04 -8.27 -4.19
C PRO A 65 -1.27 -8.06 -3.40
N LEU A 66 -1.19 -7.32 -2.29
CA LEU A 66 -2.36 -6.93 -1.50
C LEU A 66 -3.29 -5.99 -2.30
N GLY A 67 -2.73 -5.08 -3.10
CA GLY A 67 -3.50 -4.19 -3.98
C GLY A 67 -4.31 -4.95 -5.03
N ARG A 68 -3.70 -5.92 -5.71
CA ARG A 68 -4.38 -6.80 -6.67
C ARG A 68 -5.44 -7.66 -5.99
N PHE A 69 -5.10 -8.30 -4.87
CA PHE A 69 -6.09 -9.02 -4.07
C PHE A 69 -7.30 -8.14 -3.72
N ALA A 70 -7.06 -6.90 -3.29
CA ALA A 70 -8.12 -5.99 -2.92
C ALA A 70 -9.00 -5.56 -4.10
N VAL A 71 -8.41 -5.30 -5.27
CA VAL A 71 -9.15 -4.86 -6.46
C VAL A 71 -9.85 -6.02 -7.15
N ASP A 72 -9.16 -7.14 -7.34
CA ASP A 72 -9.60 -8.24 -8.20
C ASP A 72 -10.49 -9.24 -7.44
N LEU A 73 -10.27 -9.41 -6.14
CA LEU A 73 -10.96 -10.43 -5.34
C LEU A 73 -11.85 -9.83 -4.25
N ALA A 74 -11.32 -8.94 -3.40
CA ALA A 74 -12.08 -8.51 -2.22
C ALA A 74 -13.15 -7.47 -2.55
N ALA A 75 -12.82 -6.39 -3.28
CA ALA A 75 -13.74 -5.30 -3.55
C ALA A 75 -15.02 -5.70 -4.31
N PRO A 76 -14.99 -6.60 -5.33
CA PRO A 76 -16.20 -7.04 -6.01
C PRO A 76 -17.20 -7.74 -5.08
N ARG A 77 -16.71 -8.39 -4.02
CA ARG A 77 -17.53 -9.07 -3.00
C ARG A 77 -18.16 -8.11 -1.99
N LEU A 78 -17.75 -6.83 -1.98
CA LEU A 78 -18.26 -5.79 -1.09
C LEU A 78 -19.36 -4.92 -1.75
N GLY A 79 -19.86 -5.34 -2.92
CA GLY A 79 -20.91 -4.65 -3.69
C GLY A 79 -20.37 -3.67 -4.74
N SER A 80 -21.26 -2.83 -5.29
CA SER A 80 -20.93 -1.92 -6.40
C SER A 80 -19.72 -1.01 -6.13
N PRO A 81 -18.83 -0.76 -7.12
CA PRO A 81 -17.69 0.13 -6.94
C PRO A 81 -18.11 1.55 -6.57
N ARG A 82 -17.41 2.16 -5.61
CA ARG A 82 -17.54 3.59 -5.30
C ARG A 82 -16.23 4.29 -5.64
N PHE A 83 -16.26 5.11 -6.69
CA PHE A 83 -15.08 5.81 -7.18
C PHE A 83 -14.90 7.15 -6.48
N THR A 84 -13.66 7.44 -6.09
CA THR A 84 -13.27 8.66 -5.38
C THR A 84 -11.90 9.13 -5.88
N ALA A 85 -11.55 10.39 -5.62
CA ALA A 85 -10.29 10.96 -6.10
C ALA A 85 -9.06 10.16 -5.63
N GLY A 86 -8.14 9.91 -6.57
CA GLY A 86 -6.87 9.20 -6.33
C GLY A 86 -5.79 10.04 -5.63
N PRO A 87 -5.53 11.31 -6.01
CA PRO A 87 -4.40 12.07 -5.48
C PRO A 87 -4.33 12.18 -3.94
N PRO A 88 -5.44 12.44 -3.21
CA PRO A 88 -5.39 12.48 -1.75
C PRO A 88 -5.01 11.13 -1.11
N LYS A 89 -5.39 9.99 -1.73
CA LYS A 89 -5.03 8.66 -1.23
C LYS A 89 -3.57 8.33 -1.51
N ARG A 90 -3.03 8.79 -2.64
CA ARG A 90 -1.59 8.66 -2.93
C ARG A 90 -0.76 9.41 -1.90
N PHE A 91 -1.19 10.62 -1.51
CA PHE A 91 -0.54 11.39 -0.45
C PHE A 91 -0.55 10.61 0.88
N ALA A 92 -1.71 10.10 1.31
CA ALA A 92 -1.80 9.29 2.52
C ALA A 92 -0.90 8.04 2.48
N GLN A 93 -0.80 7.36 1.32
CA GLN A 93 0.14 6.25 1.16
C GLN A 93 1.61 6.69 1.24
N GLY A 94 1.93 7.90 0.79
CA GLY A 94 3.26 8.51 0.95
C GLY A 94 3.66 8.65 2.41
N ILE A 95 2.73 9.08 3.28
CA ILE A 95 2.95 9.08 4.74
C ILE A 95 3.23 7.65 5.22
N GLY A 96 2.44 6.67 4.77
CA GLY A 96 2.68 5.26 5.09
C GLY A 96 4.08 4.76 4.69
N VAL A 97 4.65 5.23 3.57
CA VAL A 97 6.04 4.94 3.19
C VAL A 97 7.01 5.50 4.23
N VAL A 98 6.86 6.76 4.64
CA VAL A 98 7.76 7.39 5.62
C VAL A 98 7.79 6.60 6.93
N PHE A 99 6.63 6.26 7.48
CA PHE A 99 6.54 5.50 8.73
C PHE A 99 7.07 4.07 8.60
N SER A 100 6.69 3.34 7.54
CA SER A 100 7.14 1.96 7.35
C SER A 100 8.64 1.84 7.07
N VAL A 101 9.23 2.77 6.30
CA VAL A 101 10.68 2.86 6.10
C VAL A 101 11.38 3.20 7.42
N SER A 102 10.89 4.19 8.17
CA SER A 102 11.46 4.56 9.47
C SER A 102 11.44 3.38 10.45
N ALA A 103 10.33 2.65 10.54
CA ALA A 103 10.23 1.44 11.35
C ALA A 103 11.20 0.34 10.89
N SER A 104 11.36 0.16 9.58
CA SER A 104 12.32 -0.80 9.01
C SER A 104 13.75 -0.45 9.37
N LEU A 105 14.14 0.82 9.25
CA LEU A 105 15.48 1.29 9.61
C LEU A 105 15.76 1.14 11.10
N LEU A 106 14.80 1.50 11.97
CA LEU A 106 14.91 1.31 13.42
C LEU A 106 15.07 -0.17 13.79
N TRP A 107 14.33 -1.05 13.13
CA TRP A 107 14.46 -2.50 13.35
C TRP A 107 15.86 -3.00 12.98
N LEU A 108 16.36 -2.60 11.81
CA LEU A 108 17.71 -2.97 11.35
C LEU A 108 18.82 -2.36 12.21
N ALA A 109 18.60 -1.18 12.79
CA ALA A 109 19.52 -0.53 13.72
C ALA A 109 19.51 -1.15 15.13
N GLY A 110 18.74 -2.22 15.37
CA GLY A 110 18.68 -2.87 16.68
C GLY A 110 17.82 -2.15 17.71
N ALA A 111 16.90 -1.27 17.27
CA ALA A 111 15.95 -0.55 18.13
C ALA A 111 14.51 -1.10 17.98
N PRO A 112 14.23 -2.36 18.36
CA PRO A 112 12.95 -3.02 18.08
C PRO A 112 11.77 -2.34 18.77
N THR A 113 11.94 -1.80 19.98
CA THR A 113 10.86 -1.08 20.68
C THR A 113 10.43 0.17 19.91
N ALA A 114 11.40 0.98 19.46
CA ALA A 114 11.11 2.16 18.65
C ALA A 114 10.47 1.78 17.31
N ALA A 115 10.99 0.76 16.63
CA ALA A 115 10.41 0.23 15.40
C ALA A 115 8.95 -0.20 15.57
N ARG A 116 8.62 -0.87 16.69
CA ARG A 116 7.25 -1.30 17.03
C ARG A 116 6.31 -0.13 17.28
N VAL A 117 6.78 0.91 17.97
CA VAL A 117 6.00 2.13 18.20
C VAL A 117 5.72 2.85 16.89
N VAL A 118 6.74 3.02 16.04
CA VAL A 118 6.58 3.67 14.73
C VAL A 118 5.66 2.84 13.82
N ALA A 119 5.80 1.52 13.82
CA ALA A 119 4.89 0.63 13.08
C ALA A 119 3.46 0.73 13.59
N GLY A 120 3.24 0.87 14.91
CA GLY A 120 1.92 1.02 15.50
C GLY A 120 1.21 2.35 15.18
N ALA A 121 1.92 3.34 14.63
CA ALA A 121 1.34 4.59 14.18
C ALA A 121 0.79 4.55 12.73
N LEU A 122 0.95 3.42 12.02
CA LEU A 122 0.40 3.15 10.69
C LEU A 122 -1.04 2.62 10.75
#